data_AF-A0A820B1H8-F1
#
_entry.id   AF-A0A820B1H8-F1
#
_cell.length_a   1.000
_cell.length_b   1.000
_cell.length_c   1.000
_cell.angle_alpha   90.00
_cell.angle_beta   90.00
_cell.angle_gamma   90.00
#
_symmetry.space_group_name_H-M   'P 1'
#
loop_
_entity.id
_entity.type
_entity.pdbx_description
1 polymer ?
#
loop_
_entity_poly.entity_id
_entity_poly.type
_entity_poly.pdbx_seq_one_letter_code
_entity_poly.pdbx_strand_id
1 'polypeptide(L)'
;MANNGRETENLIDNHATIIQNNISYRNVRRIVRHQIPIRRRKLDQQLTAMILVRVGFLVVMILPYLLQRIYTLSTLTQTDSVISRAILQLFTAITISLFNLNYAGSFYLFLITSTRFRRQVKCVFINKCWGVYCRQGIRQNQVATLIQCTTSEFDLQQIQ
;
A
#
# COMPACT_ATOMS: atom_id res chain seq x y z
N MET A 1 -27.99 -35.39 -54.55
CA MET A 1 -28.88 -34.37 -53.94
C MET A 1 -28.69 -34.19 -52.42
N ALA A 2 -27.60 -34.70 -51.80
CA ALA A 2 -27.44 -34.68 -50.34
C ALA A 2 -26.56 -33.53 -49.78
N ASN A 3 -26.13 -32.55 -50.60
CA ASN A 3 -25.15 -31.54 -50.17
C ASN A 3 -25.78 -30.26 -49.57
N ASN A 4 -27.06 -29.97 -49.85
CA ASN A 4 -27.72 -28.75 -49.38
C ASN A 4 -28.04 -28.73 -47.87
N GLY A 5 -28.11 -29.89 -47.21
CA GLY A 5 -28.43 -29.95 -45.78
C GLY A 5 -27.28 -29.55 -44.85
N ARG A 6 -26.03 -29.64 -45.32
CA ARG A 6 -24.84 -29.39 -44.51
C ARG A 6 -24.47 -27.91 -44.40
N GLU A 7 -24.91 -27.07 -45.34
CA GLU A 7 -24.70 -25.62 -45.26
C GLU A 7 -25.64 -24.95 -44.25
N THR A 8 -26.85 -25.47 -44.05
CA THR A 8 -27.81 -24.88 -43.11
C THR A 8 -27.45 -25.17 -41.65
N GLU A 9 -26.88 -26.34 -41.33
CA GLU A 9 -26.40 -26.64 -39.96
C GLU A 9 -25.25 -25.72 -39.54
N ASN A 10 -24.26 -25.51 -40.40
CA ASN A 10 -23.14 -24.62 -40.11
C ASN A 10 -23.57 -23.16 -39.89
N LEU A 11 -24.65 -22.71 -40.55
CA LEU A 11 -25.17 -21.36 -40.37
C LEU A 11 -25.84 -21.17 -39.00
N ILE A 12 -26.54 -22.20 -38.50
CA ILE A 12 -27.25 -22.18 -37.22
C ILE A 12 -26.24 -22.15 -36.05
N ASP A 13 -25.17 -22.93 -36.14
CA ASP A 13 -24.13 -22.99 -35.11
C ASP A 13 -23.35 -21.67 -34.99
N ASN A 14 -23.02 -21.03 -36.12
CA ASN A 14 -22.37 -19.73 -36.12
C ASN A 14 -23.27 -18.63 -35.50
N HIS A 15 -24.57 -18.71 -35.70
CA HIS A 15 -25.49 -17.73 -35.12
C HIS A 15 -25.65 -17.92 -33.59
N ALA A 16 -25.65 -19.17 -33.12
CA ALA A 16 -25.72 -19.50 -31.70
C ALA A 16 -24.49 -18.97 -30.92
N THR A 17 -23.29 -19.12 -31.47
CA THR A 17 -22.05 -18.64 -30.83
C THR A 17 -21.99 -17.11 -30.72
N ILE A 18 -22.47 -16.38 -31.74
CA ILE A 18 -22.54 -14.91 -31.73
C ILE A 18 -23.50 -14.43 -30.62
N ILE A 19 -24.65 -15.08 -30.46
CA ILE A 19 -25.65 -14.73 -29.44
C ILE A 19 -25.08 -14.95 -28.03
N GLN A 20 -24.43 -16.10 -27.78
CA GLN A 20 -23.81 -16.40 -26.49
C GLN A 20 -22.72 -15.37 -26.12
N ASN A 21 -21.86 -15.01 -27.06
CA ASN A 21 -20.82 -14.00 -26.85
C ASN A 21 -21.42 -12.62 -26.50
N ASN A 22 -22.51 -12.23 -27.15
CA ASN A 22 -23.17 -10.93 -26.90
C ASN A 22 -23.83 -10.88 -25.51
N ILE A 23 -24.49 -11.96 -25.09
CA ILE A 23 -25.10 -12.06 -23.75
C ILE A 23 -24.01 -12.02 -22.66
N SER A 24 -22.91 -12.77 -22.85
CA SER A 24 -21.79 -12.79 -21.92
C SER A 24 -21.14 -11.41 -21.77
N TYR A 25 -20.89 -10.71 -22.88
CA TYR A 25 -20.31 -9.35 -22.86
C TYR A 25 -21.20 -8.34 -22.13
N ARG A 26 -22.52 -8.39 -22.34
CA ARG A 26 -23.47 -7.49 -21.66
C ARG A 26 -23.54 -7.73 -20.16
N ASN A 27 -23.50 -9.00 -19.74
CA ASN A 27 -23.52 -9.37 -18.32
C ASN A 27 -22.27 -8.88 -17.59
N VAL A 28 -21.07 -9.11 -18.16
CA VAL A 28 -19.81 -8.61 -17.58
C VAL A 28 -19.83 -7.09 -17.45
N ARG A 29 -20.27 -6.37 -18.50
CA ARG A 29 -20.29 -4.90 -18.50
C ARG A 29 -21.25 -4.31 -17.46
N ARG A 30 -22.42 -4.94 -17.26
CA ARG A 30 -23.41 -4.52 -16.26
C ARG A 30 -22.89 -4.73 -14.83
N ILE A 31 -22.23 -5.86 -14.58
CA ILE A 31 -21.62 -6.17 -13.27
C ILE A 31 -20.50 -5.17 -12.94
N VAL A 32 -19.60 -4.91 -13.91
CA VAL A 32 -18.48 -3.98 -13.70
C VAL A 32 -18.99 -2.57 -13.37
N ARG A 33 -20.00 -2.06 -14.08
CA ARG A 33 -20.55 -0.71 -13.83
C ARG A 33 -21.17 -0.53 -12.44
N HIS A 34 -21.83 -1.56 -11.90
CA HIS A 34 -22.44 -1.46 -10.56
C HIS A 34 -21.43 -1.65 -9.42
N GLN A 35 -20.35 -2.40 -9.63
CA GLN A 35 -19.36 -2.65 -8.59
C GLN A 35 -18.41 -1.47 -8.36
N ILE A 36 -18.14 -0.65 -9.38
CA ILE A 36 -17.26 0.54 -9.28
C ILE A 36 -17.76 1.56 -8.25
N PRO A 37 -19.03 2.04 -8.29
CA PRO A 37 -19.50 3.08 -7.35
C PRO A 37 -19.59 2.58 -5.91
N ILE A 38 -19.96 1.30 -5.69
CA ILE A 38 -20.05 0.71 -4.35
C ILE A 38 -18.66 0.59 -3.71
N ARG A 39 -17.65 0.16 -4.47
CA ARG A 39 -16.27 0.09 -3.97
C ARG A 39 -15.67 1.47 -3.74
N ARG A 40 -15.95 2.45 -4.61
CA ARG A 40 -15.48 3.84 -4.44
C ARG A 40 -16.05 4.47 -3.17
N ARG A 41 -17.36 4.39 -2.91
CA ARG A 41 -17.95 4.96 -1.69
C ARG A 41 -17.33 4.42 -0.39
N LYS A 42 -17.08 3.11 -0.32
CA LYS A 42 -16.42 2.51 0.86
C LYS A 42 -14.96 2.96 1.00
N LEU A 43 -14.27 3.22 -0.10
CA LEU A 43 -12.90 3.74 -0.10
C LEU A 43 -12.88 5.20 0.38
N ASP A 44 -13.77 6.02 -0.13
CA ASP A 44 -13.88 7.43 0.25
C ASP A 44 -14.26 7.56 1.73
N GLN A 45 -15.22 6.77 2.23
CA GLN A 45 -15.59 6.77 3.64
C GLN A 45 -14.43 6.35 4.56
N GLN A 46 -13.62 5.38 4.14
CA GLN A 46 -12.41 4.98 4.88
C GLN A 46 -11.34 6.07 4.90
N LEU A 47 -11.13 6.74 3.77
CA LEU A 47 -10.17 7.83 3.66
C LEU A 47 -10.61 9.02 4.53
N THR A 48 -11.88 9.40 4.48
CA THR A 48 -12.41 10.50 5.30
C THR A 48 -12.33 10.18 6.79
N ALA A 49 -12.68 8.95 7.22
CA ALA A 49 -12.55 8.54 8.62
C ALA A 49 -11.09 8.59 9.10
N MET A 50 -10.15 8.15 8.26
CA MET A 50 -8.71 8.19 8.54
C MET A 50 -8.19 9.64 8.70
N ILE A 51 -8.66 10.55 7.86
CA ILE A 51 -8.32 11.98 7.94
C ILE A 51 -8.93 12.60 9.20
N LEU A 52 -10.20 12.31 9.52
CA LEU A 52 -10.86 12.84 10.72
C LEU A 52 -10.13 12.43 12.00
N VAL A 53 -9.75 11.16 12.12
CA VAL A 53 -8.96 10.68 13.27
C VAL A 53 -7.63 11.42 13.36
N ARG A 54 -6.94 11.65 12.23
CA ARG A 54 -5.68 12.38 12.20
C ARG A 54 -5.84 13.83 12.63
N VAL A 55 -6.87 14.52 12.14
CA VAL A 55 -7.17 15.90 12.51
C VAL A 55 -7.52 15.98 13.99
N GLY A 56 -8.36 15.08 14.50
CA GLY A 56 -8.71 15.02 15.92
C GLY A 56 -7.48 14.83 16.82
N PHE A 57 -6.60 13.89 16.47
CA PHE A 57 -5.36 13.65 17.20
C PHE A 57 -4.40 14.85 17.16
N LEU A 58 -4.32 15.54 16.02
CA LEU A 58 -3.52 16.76 15.87
C LEU A 58 -4.04 17.90 16.75
N VAL A 59 -5.36 18.10 16.81
CA VAL A 59 -5.97 19.12 17.69
C VAL A 59 -5.66 18.81 19.16
N VAL A 60 -5.85 17.57 19.60
CA VAL A 60 -5.56 17.14 20.99
C VAL A 60 -4.09 17.35 21.35
N MET A 61 -3.16 17.08 20.44
CA MET A 61 -1.72 17.22 20.69
C MET A 61 -1.22 18.67 20.62
N ILE A 62 -1.84 19.53 19.80
CA ILE A 62 -1.46 20.95 19.68
C ILE A 62 -1.98 21.77 20.88
N LEU A 63 -3.12 21.40 21.44
CA LEU A 63 -3.75 22.12 22.54
C LEU A 63 -2.80 22.36 23.75
N PRO A 64 -2.11 21.36 24.32
CA PRO A 64 -1.18 21.58 25.43
C PRO A 64 -0.02 22.51 25.07
N TYR A 65 0.44 22.47 23.82
CA TYR A 65 1.48 23.38 23.32
C TYR A 65 1.01 24.83 23.26
N LEU A 66 -0.20 25.07 22.77
CA LEU A 66 -0.77 26.42 22.73
C LEU A 66 -0.96 26.97 24.15
N LEU A 67 -1.49 26.17 25.08
CA LEU A 67 -1.65 26.57 26.47
C LEU A 67 -0.31 26.91 27.13
N GLN A 68 0.70 26.06 26.94
CA GLN A 68 2.05 26.30 27.46
C GLN A 68 2.68 27.58 26.88
N ARG A 69 2.47 27.84 25.59
CA ARG A 69 2.99 29.04 24.92
C ARG A 69 2.30 30.32 25.42
N ILE A 70 0.98 30.30 25.58
CA ILE A 70 0.22 31.42 26.15
C ILE A 70 0.67 31.67 27.59
N TYR A 71 0.78 30.62 28.41
CA TYR A 71 1.25 30.72 29.78
C TYR A 71 2.65 31.34 29.86
N THR A 72 3.59 30.89 29.01
CA THR A 72 4.95 31.42 28.98
C THR A 72 4.96 32.92 28.62
N LEU A 73 4.16 33.33 27.63
CA LEU A 73 4.03 34.74 27.23
C LEU A 73 3.41 35.62 28.32
N SER A 74 2.41 35.11 29.04
CA SER A 74 1.76 35.86 30.13
C SER A 74 2.64 35.97 31.39
N THR A 75 3.51 34.99 31.65
CA THR A 75 4.28 34.92 32.92
C THR A 75 5.73 35.41 32.79
N LEU A 76 6.12 35.86 31.60
CA LEU A 76 7.48 36.31 31.25
C LEU A 76 7.97 37.51 32.09
N THR A 77 7.05 38.30 32.67
CA THR A 77 7.34 39.48 33.48
C THR A 77 7.35 39.23 35.00
N GLN A 78 6.99 38.03 35.47
CA GLN A 78 6.66 37.82 36.90
C GLN A 78 7.41 36.65 37.58
N THR A 79 8.28 35.93 36.88
CA THR A 79 8.88 34.67 37.39
C THR A 79 10.39 34.78 37.65
N ASP A 80 10.74 35.24 38.85
CA ASP A 80 12.12 35.22 39.38
C ASP A 80 12.48 33.92 40.11
N SER A 81 11.50 33.06 40.44
CA SER A 81 11.76 31.84 41.20
C SER A 81 12.36 30.73 40.34
N VAL A 82 13.43 30.11 40.84
CA VAL A 82 14.14 29.00 40.16
C VAL A 82 13.23 27.79 39.96
N ILE A 83 12.32 27.53 40.91
CA ILE A 83 11.36 26.41 40.86
C ILE A 83 10.40 26.55 39.68
N SER A 84 9.85 27.75 39.45
CA SER A 84 8.92 27.98 38.34
C SER A 84 9.60 27.76 36.98
N ARG A 85 10.87 28.14 36.84
CA ARG A 85 11.65 27.86 35.62
C ARG A 85 11.84 26.37 35.38
N ALA A 86 12.16 25.60 36.43
CA ALA A 86 12.32 24.15 36.32
C ALA A 86 11.04 23.45 35.87
N ILE A 87 9.88 23.85 36.42
CA ILE A 87 8.57 23.33 36.02
C ILE A 87 8.28 23.68 34.56
N LEU A 88 8.53 24.92 34.14
CA LEU A 88 8.31 25.36 32.76
C LEU A 88 9.18 24.56 31.77
N GLN A 89 10.43 24.29 32.13
CA GLN A 89 11.35 23.51 31.31
C GLN A 89 10.89 22.06 31.17
N LEU A 90 10.39 21.44 32.25
CA LEU A 90 9.81 20.09 32.22
C LEU A 90 8.60 20.04 31.28
N PHE A 91 7.65 20.97 31.42
CA PHE A 91 6.48 21.05 30.54
C PHE A 91 6.87 21.26 29.07
N THR A 92 7.88 22.08 28.81
CA THR A 92 8.41 22.29 27.47
C THR A 92 8.95 20.98 26.89
N ALA A 93 9.75 20.24 27.65
CA ALA A 93 10.31 18.96 27.22
C ALA A 93 9.23 17.91 26.94
N ILE A 94 8.20 17.81 27.81
CA ILE A 94 7.05 16.92 27.62
C ILE A 94 6.30 17.29 26.33
N THR A 95 6.04 18.58 26.12
CA THR A 95 5.27 19.06 24.97
C THR A 95 6.02 18.85 23.66
N ILE A 96 7.33 19.12 23.61
CA ILE A 96 8.18 18.83 22.45
C ILE A 96 8.18 17.31 22.17
N SER A 97 8.26 16.48 23.21
CA SER A 97 8.22 15.03 23.06
C SER A 97 6.90 14.55 22.49
N LEU A 98 5.76 15.09 22.96
CA LEU A 98 4.43 14.80 22.41
C LEU A 98 4.28 15.27 20.96
N PHE A 99 4.85 16.42 20.60
CA PHE A 99 4.85 16.92 19.23
C PHE A 99 5.66 16.01 18.30
N ASN A 100 6.86 15.59 18.72
CA ASN A 100 7.67 14.62 17.97
C ASN A 100 6.97 13.26 17.86
N LEU A 101 6.30 12.82 18.93
CA LEU A 101 5.48 11.62 18.93
C LEU A 101 4.28 11.74 17.98
N ASN A 102 3.69 12.92 17.80
CA ASN A 102 2.61 13.13 16.83
C ASN A 102 3.11 12.94 15.39
N TYR A 103 4.31 13.44 15.10
CA TYR A 103 4.94 13.27 13.79
C TYR A 103 5.22 11.79 13.50
N ALA A 104 5.86 11.08 14.43
CA ALA A 104 6.12 9.64 14.30
C ALA A 104 4.81 8.81 14.33
N GLY A 105 3.90 9.16 15.22
CA GLY A 105 2.64 8.51 15.49
C GLY A 105 1.65 8.60 14.33
N SER A 106 1.72 9.65 13.51
CA SER A 106 0.92 9.74 12.28
C SER A 106 1.12 8.52 11.37
N PHE A 107 2.36 8.03 11.24
CA PHE A 107 2.67 6.83 10.46
C PHE A 107 2.10 5.56 11.10
N TYR A 108 2.24 5.43 12.43
CA TYR A 108 1.70 4.29 13.18
C TYR A 108 0.17 4.25 13.20
N LEU A 109 -0.48 5.41 13.35
CA LEU A 109 -1.94 5.54 13.27
C LEU A 109 -2.46 5.09 11.91
N PHE A 110 -1.76 5.42 10.82
CA PHE A 110 -2.12 4.95 9.49
C PHE A 110 -1.96 3.42 9.34
N LEU A 111 -0.92 2.85 9.94
CA LEU A 111 -0.75 1.39 10.00
C LEU A 111 -1.85 0.71 10.82
N ILE A 112 -2.23 1.24 11.97
CA ILE A 112 -3.21 0.61 12.86
C ILE A 112 -4.64 0.79 12.31
N THR A 113 -5.01 2.00 11.88
CA THR A 113 -6.38 2.33 11.50
C THR A 113 -6.81 1.65 10.20
N SER A 114 -5.90 1.49 9.24
CA SER A 114 -6.25 0.95 7.92
C SER A 114 -5.76 -0.50 7.73
N THR A 115 -6.70 -1.44 7.78
CA THR A 115 -6.46 -2.85 7.44
C THR A 115 -6.07 -3.02 5.96
N ARG A 116 -6.59 -2.15 5.08
CA ARG A 116 -6.22 -2.14 3.66
C ARG A 116 -4.82 -1.61 3.42
N PHE A 117 -4.43 -0.56 4.13
CA PHE A 117 -3.06 -0.06 4.08
C PHE A 117 -2.08 -1.12 4.55
N ARG A 118 -2.39 -1.85 5.64
CA ARG A 118 -1.60 -3.01 6.08
C ARG A 118 -1.45 -4.07 4.99
N ARG A 119 -2.53 -4.40 4.27
CA ARG A 119 -2.46 -5.36 3.15
C ARG A 119 -1.64 -4.83 1.98
N GLN A 120 -1.82 -3.57 1.59
CA GLN A 120 -1.05 -2.96 0.50
C GLN A 120 0.43 -2.82 0.85
N VAL A 121 0.76 -2.37 2.06
CA VAL A 121 2.13 -2.30 2.55
C VAL A 121 2.75 -3.69 2.60
N LYS A 122 2.03 -4.70 3.13
CA LYS A 122 2.49 -6.10 3.07
C LYS A 122 2.70 -6.54 1.63
N CYS A 123 1.79 -6.27 0.69
CA CYS A 123 1.97 -6.63 -0.71
C CYS A 123 3.17 -5.92 -1.33
N VAL A 124 3.37 -4.62 -1.10
CA VAL A 124 4.53 -3.87 -1.64
C VAL A 124 5.83 -4.38 -1.04
N PHE A 125 5.88 -4.60 0.28
CA PHE A 125 7.06 -5.16 0.95
C PHE A 125 7.35 -6.58 0.48
N ILE A 126 6.34 -7.46 0.46
CA ILE A 126 6.48 -8.82 -0.03
C ILE A 126 6.95 -8.80 -1.49
N ASN A 127 6.33 -8.01 -2.37
CA ASN A 127 6.69 -7.99 -3.78
C ASN A 127 8.10 -7.38 -4.03
N LYS A 128 8.53 -6.40 -3.23
CA LYS A 128 9.91 -5.88 -3.26
C LYS A 128 10.91 -6.89 -2.69
N CYS A 129 10.63 -7.48 -1.53
CA CYS A 129 11.50 -8.49 -0.90
C CYS A 129 11.63 -9.74 -1.77
N TRP A 130 10.51 -10.22 -2.35
CA TRP A 130 10.49 -11.36 -3.26
C TRP A 130 11.15 -11.04 -4.59
N GLY A 131 10.98 -9.82 -5.11
CA GLY A 131 11.68 -9.35 -6.30
C GLY A 131 13.20 -9.34 -6.14
N VAL A 132 13.70 -8.94 -4.96
CA VAL A 132 15.13 -9.02 -4.63
C VAL A 132 15.59 -10.46 -4.47
N TYR A 133 14.81 -11.30 -3.77
CA TYR A 133 15.14 -12.72 -3.56
C TYR A 133 15.17 -13.52 -4.88
N CYS A 134 14.16 -13.37 -5.73
CA CYS A 134 14.13 -14.01 -7.05
C CYS A 134 15.26 -13.52 -7.96
N ARG A 135 15.59 -12.22 -7.92
CA ARG A 135 16.66 -11.66 -8.74
C ARG A 135 18.05 -12.13 -8.29
N GLN A 136 18.25 -12.42 -7.00
CA GLN A 136 19.46 -13.08 -6.51
C GLN A 136 19.51 -14.57 -6.85
N GLY A 137 18.38 -15.29 -6.80
CA GLY A 137 18.32 -16.71 -7.18
C GLY A 137 18.62 -16.97 -8.66
N ILE A 138 18.10 -16.14 -9.57
CA ILE A 138 18.36 -16.27 -11.02
C ILE A 138 19.84 -16.02 -11.34
N ARG A 139 20.51 -15.13 -10.59
CA ARG A 139 21.93 -14.82 -10.80
C ARG A 139 22.83 -15.98 -10.38
N GLN A 140 22.46 -16.75 -9.36
CA GLN A 140 23.23 -17.94 -8.97
C GLN A 140 23.05 -19.11 -9.94
N ASN A 141 21.85 -19.32 -10.47
CA ASN A 141 21.63 -20.38 -11.48
C ASN A 141 22.36 -20.13 -12.81
N GLN A 142 22.54 -18.86 -13.21
CA GLN A 142 23.36 -18.54 -14.40
C GLN A 142 24.87 -18.72 -14.18
N VAL A 143 25.37 -18.51 -12.96
CA VAL A 143 26.79 -18.75 -12.66
C VAL A 143 27.08 -20.27 -12.59
N ALA A 144 26.17 -21.06 -12.04
CA ALA A 144 26.33 -22.52 -11.99
C ALA A 144 26.35 -23.16 -13.39
N THR A 145 25.53 -22.66 -14.32
CA THR A 145 25.50 -23.15 -15.71
C THR A 145 26.74 -22.72 -16.51
N LEU A 146 27.28 -21.52 -16.26
CA LEU A 146 28.55 -21.10 -16.88
C LEU A 146 29.74 -21.93 -16.41
N ILE A 147 29.80 -22.29 -15.12
CA ILE A 147 30.88 -23.13 -14.58
C ILE A 147 30.81 -24.55 -15.18
N GLN A 148 29.62 -25.13 -15.35
CA GLN A 148 29.46 -26.44 -15.97
C GLN A 148 29.89 -26.48 -17.44
N CYS A 149 29.65 -25.42 -18.22
CA CYS A 149 30.13 -25.33 -19.61
C CYS A 149 31.65 -25.23 -19.70
N THR A 150 32.31 -24.47 -18.80
CA THR A 150 33.77 -24.33 -18.85
C THR A 150 34.50 -25.61 -18.44
N THR A 151 33.94 -26.41 -17.53
CA THR A 151 34.56 -27.68 -17.14
C THR A 151 34.50 -28.74 -18.24
N SER A 152 33.45 -28.77 -19.06
CA SER A 152 33.34 -29.74 -20.16
C SER A 152 34.29 -29.47 -21.33
N GLU A 153 34.73 -28.23 -21.54
CA GLU A 153 35.74 -27.92 -22.57
C GLU A 153 37.16 -28.32 -22.15
N PHE A 154 37.47 -28.29 -20.85
CA PHE A 154 38.79 -28.70 -20.34
C PHE A 154 39.03 -30.21 -20.43
N ASP A 155 37.99 -31.04 -20.25
CA ASP A 155 38.14 -32.50 -20.33
C ASP A 155 38.41 -33.01 -21.77
N LEU A 156 38.00 -32.27 -22.79
CA LEU A 156 38.22 -32.61 -24.20
C LEU A 156 39.65 -32.34 -24.70
N GLN A 157 40.40 -31.45 -24.04
CA GLN A 157 41.80 -31.17 -24.40
C GLN A 157 42.82 -32.13 -23.78
N GLN A 158 42.44 -32.95 -22.80
CA GLN A 158 43.34 -33.94 -22.17
C GLN A 158 43.40 -35.29 -22.92
N ILE A 159 42.60 -35.46 -23.99
CA ILE A 159 42.51 -36.71 -24.76
C ILE A 159 43.28 -36.62 -26.10
N GLN A 160 43.88 -35.47 -26.43
CA GLN A 160 44.80 -35.31 -27.56
C GLN A 160 46.25 -35.22 -27.09
#